data_AF-A0A1M5W5B9-F1
#
_entry.id   AF-A0A1M5W5B9-F1
#
_cell.length_a   1.000
_cell.length_b   1.000
_cell.length_c   1.000
_cell.angle_alpha   90.00
_cell.angle_beta   90.00
_cell.angle_gamma   90.00
#
_symmetry.space_group_name_H-M   'P 1'
#
loop_
_entity.id
_entity.type
_entity.pdbx_description
1 polymer ?
#
loop_
_entity_poly.entity_id
_entity_poly.type
_entity_poly.pdbx_seq_one_letter_code
_entity_poly.pdbx_strand_id
1 'polypeptide(L)'
;MIPKHIKLLFCIPFIIIIAYTIYLFTRYGSIPDIIPIHGYGGKNDGFGSKLFLFAPVVLNLIILAFIWLIIRKPEKIKFTFEAKEEDEAKTYYQYQLVLVILAIFVTMVMSPLSFSDVVFK
;
A
#
# COMPACT_ATOMS: atom_id res chain seq x y z
N MET A 1 18.68 14.21 -0.91
CA MET A 1 18.61 13.60 -2.27
C MET A 1 18.13 12.15 -2.13
N ILE A 2 17.21 11.67 -2.99
CA ILE A 2 16.69 10.29 -2.87
C ILE A 2 17.64 9.33 -3.61
N PRO A 3 18.22 8.32 -2.94
CA PRO A 3 19.09 7.35 -3.58
C PRO A 3 18.39 6.57 -4.69
N LYS A 4 19.13 6.17 -5.73
CA LYS A 4 18.56 5.43 -6.88
C LYS A 4 17.91 4.10 -6.47
N HIS A 5 18.54 3.37 -5.54
CA HIS A 5 18.01 2.10 -5.05
C HIS A 5 16.70 2.28 -4.25
N ILE A 6 16.54 3.37 -3.49
CA ILE A 6 15.26 3.68 -2.80
C ILE A 6 14.13 3.84 -3.82
N LYS A 7 14.39 4.57 -4.92
CA LYS A 7 13.41 4.72 -6.00
C LYS A 7 13.06 3.37 -6.63
N LEU A 8 14.06 2.55 -6.90
CA LEU A 8 13.88 1.22 -7.51
C LEU A 8 13.08 0.29 -6.59
N LEU A 9 13.40 0.24 -5.30
CA LEU A 9 12.65 -0.55 -4.32
C LEU A 9 11.22 -0.04 -4.16
N PHE A 10 11.00 1.28 -4.22
CA PHE A 10 9.67 1.87 -4.16
C PHE A 10 8.81 1.58 -5.41
N CYS A 11 9.38 1.03 -6.49
CA CYS A 11 8.59 0.53 -7.62
C CYS A 11 7.94 -0.84 -7.34
N ILE A 12 8.45 -1.62 -6.38
CA ILE A 12 7.94 -2.96 -6.05
C ILE A 12 6.45 -2.94 -5.68
N PRO A 13 5.96 -2.03 -4.81
CA PRO A 13 4.53 -1.88 -4.53
C PRO A 13 3.67 -1.71 -5.78
N PHE A 14 4.11 -0.91 -6.75
CA PHE A 14 3.36 -0.68 -7.98
C PHE A 14 3.28 -1.94 -8.85
N ILE A 15 4.35 -2.73 -8.91
CA ILE A 15 4.35 -4.03 -9.62
C ILE A 15 3.31 -4.96 -8.97
N ILE A 16 3.27 -5.03 -7.64
CA ILE A 16 2.28 -5.83 -6.91
C ILE A 16 0.87 -5.33 -7.21
N ILE A 17 0.63 -4.02 -7.16
CA ILE A 17 -0.66 -3.40 -7.49
C ILE A 17 -1.11 -3.75 -8.90
N ILE A 18 -0.22 -3.61 -9.88
CA ILE A 18 -0.52 -3.95 -11.27
C ILE A 18 -0.88 -5.44 -11.38
N ALA A 19 -0.08 -6.32 -10.77
CA ALA A 19 -0.30 -7.76 -10.84
C ALA A 19 -1.67 -8.18 -10.27
N TYR A 20 -2.02 -7.74 -9.05
CA TYR A 20 -3.30 -8.14 -8.47
C TYR A 20 -4.50 -7.40 -9.09
N THR A 21 -4.30 -6.18 -9.63
CA THR A 21 -5.35 -5.46 -10.37
C THR A 21 -5.64 -6.15 -11.72
N ILE A 22 -4.61 -6.62 -12.43
CA ILE A 22 -4.79 -7.45 -13.63
C ILE A 22 -5.59 -8.71 -13.27
N TYR A 23 -5.21 -9.40 -12.19
CA TYR A 23 -5.96 -10.57 -11.71
C TYR A 23 -7.43 -10.22 -11.40
N LEU A 24 -7.70 -9.10 -10.73
CA LEU A 24 -9.05 -8.61 -10.49
C LEU A 24 -9.82 -8.47 -11.80
N PHE A 25 -9.26 -7.81 -12.81
CA PHE A 25 -9.91 -7.66 -14.12
C PHE A 25 -10.23 -9.00 -14.79
N THR A 26 -9.33 -10.00 -14.70
CA THR A 26 -9.60 -11.34 -15.27
C THR A 26 -10.77 -12.07 -14.61
N ARG A 27 -11.06 -11.76 -13.34
CA ARG A 27 -12.16 -12.36 -12.58
C ARG A 27 -13.42 -11.49 -12.56
N TYR A 28 -13.29 -10.18 -12.80
CA TYR A 28 -14.33 -9.19 -12.56
C TYR A 28 -15.66 -9.49 -13.25
N GLY A 29 -15.63 -10.00 -14.50
CA GLY A 29 -16.83 -10.36 -15.25
C GLY A 29 -17.62 -11.54 -14.66
N SER A 30 -16.96 -12.42 -13.90
CA SER A 30 -17.61 -13.55 -13.23
C SER A 30 -18.19 -13.21 -11.86
N ILE A 31 -17.91 -12.02 -11.34
CA ILE A 31 -18.36 -11.58 -10.02
C ILE A 31 -19.75 -10.94 -10.15
N PRO A 32 -20.73 -11.36 -9.32
CA PRO A 32 -22.06 -10.74 -9.27
C PRO A 32 -21.97 -9.23 -9.00
N ASP A 33 -22.89 -8.44 -9.55
CA ASP A 33 -22.88 -6.98 -9.34
C ASP A 33 -23.03 -6.57 -7.88
N ILE A 34 -23.68 -7.43 -7.09
CA ILE A 34 -23.87 -7.28 -5.66
C ILE A 34 -23.10 -8.38 -4.95
N ILE A 35 -22.14 -8.00 -4.11
CA ILE A 35 -21.33 -8.90 -3.30
C ILE A 35 -21.58 -8.65 -1.81
N PRO A 36 -21.35 -9.66 -0.94
CA PRO A 36 -21.24 -9.41 0.48
C PRO A 36 -20.11 -8.42 0.73
N ILE A 37 -20.32 -7.46 1.60
CA ILE A 37 -19.27 -6.57 2.09
C ILE A 37 -19.10 -6.90 3.56
N HIS A 38 -17.94 -7.45 3.91
CA HIS A 38 -17.62 -7.75 5.30
C HIS A 38 -16.88 -6.56 5.90
N GLY A 39 -17.30 -6.14 7.09
CA GLY A 39 -16.41 -5.40 7.96
C GLY A 39 -15.46 -6.32 8.71
N TYR A 40 -14.69 -5.73 9.61
CA TYR A 40 -13.78 -6.49 10.46
C TYR A 40 -14.57 -7.35 11.47
N GLY A 41 -14.38 -8.69 11.46
CA GLY A 41 -14.95 -9.59 12.48
C GLY A 41 -15.94 -10.65 12.01
N GLY A 42 -16.06 -10.92 10.70
CA GLY A 42 -16.77 -12.10 10.18
C GLY A 42 -18.30 -12.04 10.26
N LYS A 43 -18.88 -10.89 10.61
CA LYS A 43 -20.30 -10.62 10.41
C LYS A 43 -20.49 -9.96 9.04
N ASN A 44 -21.51 -10.41 8.31
CA ASN A 44 -21.99 -9.70 7.14
C ASN A 44 -22.50 -8.33 7.59
N ASP A 45 -21.75 -7.28 7.26
CA ASP A 45 -22.17 -5.90 7.51
C ASP A 45 -23.15 -5.41 6.44
N GLY A 46 -23.25 -6.13 5.32
CA GLY A 46 -24.27 -5.92 4.30
C GLY A 46 -23.88 -6.46 2.93
N PHE A 47 -24.58 -5.96 1.91
CA PHE A 47 -24.28 -6.20 0.50
C PHE A 47 -24.01 -4.87 -0.18
N GLY A 48 -23.14 -4.86 -1.19
CA GLY A 48 -22.93 -3.68 -2.00
C GLY A 48 -22.28 -3.99 -3.34
N SER A 49 -21.90 -2.94 -4.07
CA SER A 49 -21.41 -3.08 -5.44
C SER A 49 -20.07 -3.83 -5.50
N LYS A 50 -19.89 -4.69 -6.51
CA LYS A 50 -18.56 -5.26 -6.82
C LYS A 50 -17.49 -4.21 -7.15
N LEU A 51 -17.85 -2.94 -7.36
CA LEU A 51 -16.90 -1.83 -7.43
C LEU A 51 -16.07 -1.66 -6.15
N PHE A 52 -16.57 -2.10 -5.00
CA PHE A 52 -15.83 -2.07 -3.74
C PHE A 52 -14.55 -2.90 -3.76
N LEU A 53 -14.40 -3.87 -4.69
CA LEU A 53 -13.17 -4.62 -4.89
C LEU A 53 -11.98 -3.73 -5.33
N PHE A 54 -12.24 -2.54 -5.86
CA PHE A 54 -11.22 -1.56 -6.19
C PHE A 54 -10.86 -0.63 -5.01
N ALA A 55 -11.62 -0.65 -3.91
CA ALA A 55 -11.34 0.21 -2.76
C ALA A 55 -9.94 -0.03 -2.16
N PRO A 56 -9.46 -1.27 -1.97
CA PRO A 56 -8.09 -1.50 -1.50
C PRO A 56 -7.03 -1.04 -2.51
N VAL A 57 -7.29 -1.09 -3.82
CA VAL A 57 -6.40 -0.54 -4.86
C VAL A 57 -6.23 0.97 -4.67
N VAL A 58 -7.35 1.70 -4.59
CA VAL A 58 -7.35 3.15 -4.47
C VAL A 58 -6.72 3.57 -3.14
N LEU A 59 -7.11 2.93 -2.03
CA LEU A 59 -6.55 3.22 -0.71
C LEU A 59 -5.04 2.97 -0.66
N ASN A 60 -4.56 1.88 -1.26
CA ASN A 60 -3.13 1.58 -1.33
C ASN A 60 -2.37 2.66 -2.13
N LEU A 61 -2.89 3.11 -3.27
CA LEU A 61 -2.29 4.21 -4.04
C LEU A 61 -2.21 5.52 -3.24
N ILE A 62 -3.25 5.83 -2.46
CA ILE A 62 -3.26 7.00 -1.57
C ILE A 62 -2.15 6.87 -0.51
N ILE A 63 -2.03 5.71 0.15
CA ILE A 63 -0.99 5.46 1.15
C ILE A 63 0.40 5.57 0.53
N LEU A 64 0.62 4.97 -0.64
CA LEU A 64 1.89 5.09 -1.37
C LEU A 64 2.21 6.54 -1.73
N ALA A 65 1.22 7.34 -2.13
CA ALA A 65 1.41 8.76 -2.39
C ALA A 65 1.89 9.50 -1.13
N PHE A 66 1.26 9.25 0.04
CA PHE A 66 1.70 9.85 1.31
C PHE A 66 3.11 9.40 1.71
N ILE A 67 3.42 8.11 1.62
CA ILE A 67 4.76 7.59 1.92
C ILE A 67 5.80 8.25 1.01
N TRP A 68 5.51 8.37 -0.29
CA TRP A 68 6.40 9.02 -1.23
C TRP A 68 6.64 10.50 -0.89
N LEU A 69 5.60 11.24 -0.50
CA LEU A 69 5.76 12.64 -0.07
C LEU A 69 6.73 12.78 1.10
N ILE A 70 6.72 11.83 2.04
CA ILE A 70 7.65 11.78 3.18
C ILE A 70 9.07 11.41 2.70
N ILE A 71 9.21 10.36 1.88
CA ILE A 71 10.51 9.94 1.30
C ILE A 71 11.20 11.09 0.54
N ARG A 72 10.43 11.95 -0.14
CA ARG A 72 10.98 13.09 -0.90
C ARG A 72 11.54 14.20 -0.02
N LYS A 73 11.07 14.33 1.21
CA LYS A 73 11.42 15.42 2.13
C LYS A 73 11.78 14.89 3.52
N PRO A 74 12.81 14.02 3.64
CA PRO A 74 13.22 13.45 4.92
C PRO A 74 13.64 14.55 5.93
N GLU A 75 14.11 15.71 5.45
CA GLU A 75 14.49 16.87 6.26
C GLU A 75 13.33 17.51 7.05
N LYS A 76 12.08 17.18 6.70
CA LYS A 76 10.90 17.66 7.44
C LYS A 76 10.54 16.78 8.63
N ILE A 77 11.19 15.63 8.77
CA ILE A 77 10.94 14.71 9.88
C ILE A 77 11.68 15.23 11.10
N LYS A 78 10.93 15.62 12.14
CA LYS A 78 11.51 16.01 13.42
C LYS A 78 11.81 14.76 14.24
N PHE A 79 13.09 14.42 14.38
CA PHE A 79 13.51 13.33 15.25
C PHE A 79 13.41 13.77 16.72
N THR A 80 12.95 12.87 17.58
CA THR A 80 12.87 13.09 19.04
C THR A 80 14.23 13.02 19.72
N PHE A 81 15.28 12.64 18.99
CA PHE A 81 16.66 12.59 19.44
C PHE A 81 17.50 13.61 18.68
N GLU A 82 18.50 14.19 19.33
CA GLU A 82 19.55 14.97 18.66
C GLU A 82 20.36 14.03 17.78
N ALA A 83 20.02 13.99 16.48
CA ALA A 83 20.91 13.44 15.48
C ALA A 83 22.13 14.37 15.42
N LYS A 84 23.33 13.83 15.66
CA LYS A 84 24.56 14.56 15.35
C LYS A 84 24.52 14.90 13.85
N GLU A 85 24.88 16.14 13.50
CA GLU A 85 24.89 16.60 12.09
C GLU A 85 25.69 15.65 11.18
N GLU A 86 26.73 15.02 11.74
CA GLU A 86 27.60 14.02 11.09
C GLU A 86 26.83 12.76 10.61
N ASP A 87 25.76 12.38 11.31
CA ASP A 87 24.97 11.17 11.03
C ASP A 87 23.66 11.45 10.27
N GLU A 88 23.31 12.71 10.03
CA GLU A 88 22.02 13.13 9.48
C GLU A 88 21.69 12.45 8.14
N ALA A 89 22.67 12.36 7.24
CA ALA A 89 22.51 11.71 5.95
C ALA A 89 22.24 10.19 6.07
N LYS A 90 22.90 9.53 7.03
CA LYS A 90 22.71 8.10 7.31
C LYS A 90 21.35 7.86 7.93
N THR A 91 20.93 8.74 8.83
CA THR A 91 19.61 8.74 9.44
C THR A 91 18.52 8.88 8.37
N TYR A 92 18.61 9.89 7.49
CA TYR A 92 17.66 10.06 6.38
C TYR A 92 17.58 8.84 5.46
N TYR A 93 18.72 8.24 5.15
CA TYR A 93 18.76 7.01 4.38
C TYR A 93 18.00 5.86 5.08
N GLN A 94 18.23 5.65 6.38
CA GLN A 94 17.53 4.62 7.15
C GLN A 94 16.02 4.86 7.19
N TYR A 95 15.57 6.10 7.34
CA TYR A 95 14.14 6.43 7.32
C TYR A 95 13.50 6.15 5.96
N GLN A 96 14.15 6.53 4.87
CA GLN A 96 13.70 6.17 3.52
C GLN A 96 13.64 4.63 3.36
N LEU A 97 14.67 3.94 3.86
CA LEU A 97 14.74 2.53 4.20
C LEU A 97 13.40 1.94 4.68
N VAL A 98 13.06 2.33 5.91
CA VAL A 98 11.91 1.83 6.67
C VAL A 98 10.60 2.17 5.95
N LEU A 99 10.47 3.37 5.38
CA LEU A 99 9.27 3.78 4.65
C LEU A 99 9.01 2.93 3.40
N VAL A 100 10.07 2.55 2.68
CA VAL A 100 9.95 1.62 1.54
C VAL A 100 9.50 0.23 2.00
N ILE A 101 10.09 -0.29 3.08
CA ILE A 101 9.70 -1.59 3.65
C ILE A 101 8.23 -1.56 4.08
N LEU A 102 7.81 -0.48 4.75
CA LEU A 102 6.42 -0.27 5.16
C LEU A 102 5.47 -0.20 3.96
N ALA A 103 5.85 0.49 2.88
CA ALA A 103 5.07 0.57 1.65
C ALA A 103 4.85 -0.81 1.02
N ILE A 104 5.89 -1.65 0.96
CA ILE A 104 5.80 -3.02 0.47
C ILE A 104 4.91 -3.86 1.38
N PHE A 105 5.10 -3.77 2.69
CA PHE A 105 4.31 -4.51 3.68
C PHE A 105 2.81 -4.16 3.59
N VAL A 106 2.46 -2.88 3.61
CA VAL A 106 1.07 -2.42 3.47
C VAL A 106 0.46 -2.90 2.15
N THR A 107 1.22 -2.85 1.06
CA THR A 107 0.75 -3.34 -0.25
C THR A 107 0.47 -4.83 -0.25
N MET A 108 1.32 -5.64 0.39
CA MET A 108 1.09 -7.07 0.54
C MET A 108 -0.18 -7.37 1.35
N VAL A 109 -0.45 -6.59 2.40
CA VAL A 109 -1.67 -6.72 3.23
C VAL A 109 -2.93 -6.28 2.47
N MET A 110 -2.85 -5.23 1.66
CA MET A 110 -3.99 -4.73 0.86
C MET A 110 -4.40 -5.68 -0.27
N SER A 111 -3.47 -6.47 -0.81
CA SER A 111 -3.72 -7.41 -1.92
C SER A 111 -4.83 -8.43 -1.61
N PRO A 112 -4.78 -9.24 -0.52
CA PRO A 112 -5.81 -10.22 -0.21
C PRO A 112 -7.15 -9.60 0.19
N LEU A 113 -7.16 -8.37 0.74
CA LEU A 113 -8.40 -7.69 1.13
C LEU A 113 -9.34 -7.42 -0.05
N SER A 114 -8.82 -7.37 -1.28
CA SER A 114 -9.65 -7.22 -2.49
C SER A 114 -10.39 -8.51 -2.87
N PHE A 115 -10.05 -9.64 -2.26
CA PHE A 115 -10.50 -10.96 -2.72
C PHE A 115 -10.98 -11.89 -1.60
N SER A 116 -10.78 -11.52 -0.33
CA SER A 116 -11.22 -12.31 0.84
C SER A 116 -12.68 -12.68 0.77
N ASP A 117 -13.52 -11.79 0.27
CA ASP A 117 -14.97 -11.93 0.35
C ASP A 117 -15.57 -12.66 -0.87
N VAL A 118 -14.79 -12.79 -1.96
CA VAL A 118 -15.31 -13.22 -3.28
C VAL A 118 -14.58 -14.45 -3.84
N VAL A 119 -13.28 -14.61 -3.55
CA VAL A 119 -12.44 -15.66 -4.14
C VAL A 119 -12.01 -16.70 -3.11
N PHE A 120 -11.71 -16.28 -1.88
CA PHE A 120 -11.26 -17.17 -0.80
C PHE A 120 -12.44 -17.58 0.08
N LYS A 121 -13.32 -18.43 -0.44
CA LYS A 121 -14.34 -19.15 0.35
C LYS A 121 -13.75 -20.39 1.00
#